data_AF-A0A9N9JLN7-F1
#
_entry.id   AF-A0A9N9JLN7-F1
#
_cell.length_a   1.000
_cell.length_b   1.000
_cell.length_c   1.000
_cell.angle_alpha   90.00
_cell.angle_beta   90.00
_cell.angle_gamma   90.00
#
_symmetry.space_group_name_H-M   'P 1'
#
loop_
_entity.id
_entity.type
_entity.pdbx_description
1 polymer ?
#
loop_
_entity_poly.entity_id
_entity_poly.type
_entity_poly.pdbx_seq_one_letter_code
_entity_poly.pdbx_strand_id
1 'polypeptide(L)'
;MNSLKRKVKHPYFRAFLAGEGKKFEKPLLGQTNYLQPNCPFPMNPQYKPQPPLSDFAKEEIWKRFIETGQSVRELGTFYGVSIKRVEAILRLKKLEKDMIQQGVPIQKNFSINMEKMMGARSHRQEPLTEMLPKVGKPKFHLVDEGKKFTPEPLASLQEQELRKEVIKPFTLEEKTQQQLQTTTVIRKDSEITNRRFKFRFKNTGEDNDITIRDQDGTLLKVNKLSS
;
A
#
# COMPACT_ATOMS: atom_id res chain seq x y z
N MET A 1 -42.24 -24.42 -26.39
CA MET A 1 -41.67 -23.11 -26.00
C MET A 1 -42.08 -22.80 -24.56
N ASN A 2 -41.35 -23.33 -23.58
CA ASN A 2 -41.62 -23.05 -22.16
C ASN A 2 -40.84 -21.81 -21.73
N SER A 3 -41.52 -20.66 -21.74
CA SER A 3 -41.03 -19.44 -21.12
C SER A 3 -40.85 -19.70 -19.62
N LEU A 4 -39.58 -19.77 -19.19
CA LEU A 4 -39.18 -19.79 -17.79
C LEU A 4 -39.64 -18.47 -17.14
N LYS A 5 -40.89 -18.43 -16.66
CA LYS A 5 -41.39 -17.38 -15.76
C LYS A 5 -40.44 -17.35 -14.56
N ARG A 6 -39.54 -16.36 -14.53
CA ARG A 6 -38.66 -16.09 -13.38
C ARG A 6 -39.57 -15.96 -12.15
N LYS A 7 -39.50 -16.93 -11.22
CA LYS A 7 -40.25 -16.91 -9.97
C LYS A 7 -39.99 -15.56 -9.28
N VAL A 8 -41.00 -14.72 -9.18
CA VAL A 8 -40.95 -13.42 -8.50
C VAL A 8 -40.75 -13.71 -7.01
N LYS A 9 -39.49 -13.80 -6.59
CA LYS A 9 -39.15 -13.87 -5.17
C LYS A 9 -39.46 -12.50 -4.54
N HIS A 10 -40.46 -12.50 -3.66
CA HIS A 10 -40.76 -11.50 -2.63
C HIS A 10 -41.46 -10.18 -3.03
N PRO A 11 -42.80 -10.07 -2.88
CA PRO A 11 -43.50 -8.78 -2.83
C PRO A 11 -42.88 -7.79 -1.84
N TYR A 12 -42.34 -8.28 -0.72
CA TYR A 12 -41.61 -7.47 0.27
C TYR A 12 -40.36 -6.78 -0.29
N PHE A 13 -39.62 -7.43 -1.20
CA PHE A 13 -38.45 -6.82 -1.82
C PHE A 13 -38.86 -5.70 -2.78
N ARG A 14 -39.94 -5.89 -3.54
CA ARG A 14 -40.50 -4.83 -4.40
C ARG A 14 -41.04 -3.66 -3.58
N ALA A 15 -41.72 -3.94 -2.47
CA ALA A 15 -42.18 -2.91 -1.53
C ALA A 15 -40.99 -2.13 -0.93
N PHE A 16 -39.90 -2.83 -0.57
CA PHE A 16 -38.67 -2.19 -0.13
C PHE A 16 -38.06 -1.28 -1.20
N LEU A 17 -37.86 -1.79 -2.42
CA LEU A 17 -37.31 -0.98 -3.53
C LEU A 17 -38.18 0.25 -3.85
N ALA A 18 -39.50 0.12 -3.75
CA ALA A 18 -40.44 1.23 -3.95
C ALA A 18 -40.44 2.23 -2.78
N GLY A 19 -40.21 1.76 -1.56
CA GLY A 19 -40.15 2.55 -0.32
C GLY A 19 -38.70 2.93 0.04
N GLU A 20 -38.18 2.37 1.13
CA GLU A 20 -36.89 2.72 1.72
C GLU A 20 -35.69 2.54 0.77
N GLY A 21 -35.75 1.54 -0.11
CA GLY A 21 -34.70 1.20 -1.07
C GLY A 21 -34.51 2.24 -2.18
N LYS A 22 -35.55 3.04 -2.45
CA LYS A 22 -35.55 4.07 -3.50
C LYS A 22 -34.43 5.09 -3.34
N LYS A 23 -34.03 5.39 -2.09
CA LYS A 23 -32.93 6.32 -1.78
C LYS A 23 -31.56 5.82 -2.25
N PHE A 24 -31.42 4.54 -2.55
CA PHE A 24 -30.18 3.92 -3.03
C PHE A 24 -30.18 3.67 -4.55
N GLU A 25 -31.28 3.99 -5.25
CA GLU A 25 -31.37 3.84 -6.71
C GLU A 25 -30.34 4.70 -7.43
N LYS A 26 -30.12 5.92 -6.91
CA LYS A 26 -29.12 6.86 -7.42
C LYS A 26 -28.08 7.16 -6.34
N PRO A 27 -26.81 7.34 -6.72
CA PRO A 27 -25.79 7.75 -5.77
C PRO A 27 -26.06 9.17 -5.29
N LEU A 28 -25.78 9.43 -4.00
CA LEU A 28 -25.63 10.80 -3.54
C LEU A 28 -24.26 11.31 -3.96
N LEU A 29 -24.22 12.54 -4.49
CA LEU A 29 -22.97 13.19 -4.91
C LEU A 29 -22.37 13.96 -3.73
N GLY A 30 -21.05 13.91 -3.58
CA GLY A 30 -20.29 14.59 -2.52
C GLY A 30 -20.21 13.83 -1.20
N GLN A 31 -20.94 12.73 -1.03
CA GLN A 31 -20.93 11.91 0.18
C GLN A 31 -21.32 10.46 -0.09
N THR A 32 -20.93 9.56 0.81
CA THR A 32 -21.27 8.14 0.74
C THR A 32 -22.74 7.89 1.08
N ASN A 33 -23.46 7.18 0.20
CA ASN A 33 -24.85 6.75 0.43
C ASN A 33 -24.91 5.36 1.07
N TYR A 34 -24.45 5.24 2.31
CA TYR A 34 -24.45 3.97 3.04
C TYR A 34 -25.81 3.66 3.67
N LEU A 35 -26.01 2.38 4.05
CA LEU A 35 -27.22 1.91 4.74
C LEU A 35 -27.47 2.65 6.07
N GLN A 36 -26.38 2.96 6.80
CA GLN A 36 -26.37 3.76 8.01
C GLN A 36 -25.39 4.95 7.86
N PRO A 37 -25.56 6.04 8.65
CA PRO A 37 -24.64 7.18 8.62
C PRO A 37 -23.19 6.73 8.86
N ASN A 38 -22.30 6.96 7.88
CA ASN A 38 -20.87 6.59 7.93
C ASN A 38 -20.57 5.09 8.17
N CYS A 39 -21.56 4.22 8.01
CA CYS A 39 -21.43 2.79 8.27
C CYS A 39 -22.05 1.99 7.11
N PRO A 40 -21.23 1.39 6.23
CA PRO A 40 -21.73 0.62 5.10
C PRO A 40 -22.39 -0.70 5.53
N PHE A 41 -21.98 -1.27 6.66
CA PHE A 41 -22.45 -2.56 7.13
C PHE A 41 -23.12 -2.42 8.51
N PRO A 42 -24.46 -2.48 8.59
CA PRO A 42 -25.18 -2.30 9.85
C PRO A 42 -24.73 -3.23 10.98
N MET A 43 -24.30 -4.44 10.62
CA MET A 43 -23.83 -5.47 11.55
C MET A 43 -22.34 -5.34 11.94
N ASN A 44 -21.59 -4.40 11.33
CA ASN A 44 -20.21 -4.11 11.69
C ASN A 44 -19.99 -2.60 11.88
N PRO A 45 -20.39 -2.04 13.04
CA PRO A 45 -20.25 -0.62 13.33
C PRO A 45 -18.80 -0.14 13.44
N GLN A 46 -17.82 -1.05 13.61
CA GLN A 46 -16.40 -0.69 13.72
C GLN A 46 -15.81 -0.33 12.35
N TYR A 47 -16.34 -0.89 11.27
CA TYR A 47 -15.89 -0.58 9.92
C TYR A 47 -16.51 0.73 9.43
N LYS A 48 -15.80 1.84 9.66
CA LYS A 48 -16.17 3.19 9.22
C LYS A 48 -15.16 3.68 8.20
N PRO A 49 -15.36 3.37 6.90
CA PRO A 49 -14.44 3.78 5.86
C PRO A 49 -14.36 5.31 5.84
N GLN A 50 -13.13 5.81 5.93
CA GLN A 50 -12.88 7.22 5.69
C GLN A 50 -13.05 7.50 4.19
N PRO A 51 -13.38 8.74 3.77
CA PRO A 51 -13.47 9.09 2.35
C PRO A 51 -12.14 8.77 1.62
N PRO A 52 -11.95 9.01 0.32
CA PRO A 52 -10.64 9.02 -0.34
C PRO A 52 -10.04 10.43 -0.53
N LEU A 53 -8.74 10.53 -0.79
CA LEU A 53 -8.10 11.80 -1.16
C LEU A 53 -8.54 12.18 -2.58
N SER A 54 -8.83 13.46 -2.83
CA SER A 54 -9.22 13.97 -4.15
C SER A 54 -8.10 13.78 -5.18
N ASP A 55 -8.45 13.55 -6.44
CA ASP A 55 -7.44 13.44 -7.50
C ASP A 55 -6.65 14.76 -7.65
N PHE A 56 -7.33 15.89 -7.48
CA PHE A 56 -6.71 17.22 -7.42
C PHE A 56 -5.58 17.29 -6.38
N ALA A 57 -5.82 16.86 -5.13
CA ALA A 57 -4.80 16.90 -4.09
C ALA A 57 -3.65 15.92 -4.36
N LYS A 58 -3.92 14.76 -4.98
CA LYS A 58 -2.86 13.83 -5.42
C LYS A 58 -1.97 14.46 -6.49
N GLU A 59 -2.57 15.19 -7.43
CA GLU A 59 -1.83 15.91 -8.47
C GLU A 59 -0.99 17.05 -7.88
N GLU A 60 -1.52 17.79 -6.90
CA GLU A 60 -0.74 18.81 -6.19
C GLU A 60 0.45 18.21 -5.42
N ILE A 61 0.24 17.08 -4.72
CA ILE A 61 1.33 16.35 -4.04
C ILE A 61 2.42 15.98 -5.04
N TRP A 62 2.04 15.45 -6.21
CA TRP A 62 2.98 15.11 -7.28
C TRP A 62 3.76 16.33 -7.77
N LYS A 63 3.06 17.42 -8.08
CA LYS A 63 3.70 18.66 -8.55
C LYS A 63 4.67 19.23 -7.53
N ARG A 64 4.28 19.34 -6.26
CA ARG A 64 5.16 19.83 -5.20
C ARG A 64 6.38 18.93 -4.99
N PHE A 65 6.22 17.61 -5.12
CA PHE A 65 7.36 16.71 -5.04
C PHE A 65 8.36 16.91 -6.18
N ILE A 66 7.88 17.08 -7.43
CA ILE A 66 8.74 17.21 -8.62
C ILE A 66 9.29 18.63 -8.80
N GLU A 67 8.46 19.66 -8.65
CA GLU A 67 8.80 21.06 -8.97
C GLU A 67 9.51 21.76 -7.81
N THR A 68 9.00 21.60 -6.58
CA THR A 68 9.58 22.26 -5.40
C THR A 68 10.54 21.37 -4.62
N GLY A 69 10.61 20.07 -4.92
CA GLY A 69 11.52 19.13 -4.25
C GLY A 69 11.15 18.86 -2.79
N GLN A 70 9.89 19.09 -2.40
CA GLN A 70 9.44 18.89 -1.02
C GLN A 70 9.60 17.43 -0.58
N SER A 71 10.01 17.23 0.67
CA SER A 71 10.15 15.88 1.21
C SER A 71 8.79 15.22 1.42
N VAL A 72 8.73 13.88 1.31
CA VAL A 72 7.50 13.10 1.56
C VAL A 72 6.92 13.40 2.95
N ARG A 73 7.78 13.67 3.93
CA ARG A 73 7.41 14.01 5.30
C ARG A 73 6.73 15.37 5.40
N GLU A 74 7.27 16.38 4.72
CA GLU A 74 6.65 17.71 4.63
C GLU A 74 5.27 17.63 3.97
N LEU A 75 5.18 16.92 2.85
CA LEU A 75 3.92 16.71 2.12
C LEU A 75 2.89 15.99 2.99
N GLY A 76 3.30 14.92 3.70
CA GLY A 76 2.42 14.19 4.61
C GLY A 76 1.93 15.06 5.77
N THR A 77 2.81 15.90 6.32
CA THR A 77 2.45 16.83 7.40
C THR A 77 1.48 17.91 6.91
N PHE A 78 1.71 18.47 5.72
CA PHE A 78 0.87 19.52 5.14
C PHE A 78 -0.54 19.02 4.78
N TYR A 79 -0.64 17.88 4.10
CA TYR A 79 -1.93 17.32 3.67
C TYR A 79 -2.62 16.48 4.76
N GLY A 80 -1.93 16.23 5.88
CA GLY A 80 -2.39 15.37 6.99
C GLY A 80 -2.56 13.91 6.59
N VAL A 81 -1.65 13.42 5.74
CA VAL A 81 -1.63 12.09 5.14
C VAL A 81 -0.44 11.31 5.68
N SER A 82 -0.59 10.01 5.90
CA SER A 82 0.54 9.17 6.32
C SER A 82 1.67 9.15 5.29
N ILE A 83 2.93 9.04 5.74
CA ILE A 83 4.12 9.03 4.88
C ILE A 83 3.99 7.93 3.80
N LYS A 84 3.65 6.71 4.21
CA LYS A 84 3.45 5.56 3.31
C LYS A 84 2.41 5.84 2.22
N ARG A 85 1.34 6.57 2.56
CA ARG A 85 0.28 6.92 1.61
C ARG A 85 0.74 7.98 0.62
N VAL A 86 1.54 8.96 1.04
CA VAL A 86 2.18 9.92 0.13
C VAL A 86 3.12 9.20 -0.84
N GLU A 87 3.96 8.28 -0.36
CA GLU A 87 4.83 7.46 -1.22
C GLU A 87 4.03 6.70 -2.29
N ALA A 88 2.94 6.05 -1.88
CA ALA A 88 2.07 5.32 -2.79
C ALA A 88 1.41 6.25 -3.83
N ILE A 89 0.98 7.45 -3.44
CA ILE A 89 0.45 8.46 -4.36
C ILE A 89 1.49 8.83 -5.41
N LEU A 90 2.73 9.09 -5.00
CA LEU A 90 3.82 9.44 -5.90
C LEU A 90 4.11 8.31 -6.90
N ARG A 91 4.17 7.06 -6.44
CA ARG A 91 4.37 5.88 -7.32
C ARG A 91 3.24 5.72 -8.33
N LEU A 92 1.98 5.81 -7.88
CA LEU A 92 0.82 5.68 -8.77
C LEU A 92 0.72 6.83 -9.77
N LYS A 93 1.08 8.05 -9.37
CA LYS A 93 1.11 9.21 -10.28
C LYS A 93 2.22 9.08 -11.32
N LYS A 94 3.41 8.60 -10.94
CA LYS A 94 4.46 8.26 -11.91
C LYS A 94 3.95 7.26 -12.95
N LEU A 95 3.37 6.14 -12.50
CA LEU A 95 2.79 5.13 -13.37
C LEU A 95 1.71 5.72 -14.29
N GLU A 96 0.85 6.60 -13.78
CA GLU A 96 -0.15 7.31 -14.58
C GLU A 96 0.50 8.11 -15.71
N LYS A 97 1.55 8.89 -15.43
CA LYS A 97 2.28 9.67 -16.45
C LYS A 97 2.97 8.76 -17.47
N ASP A 98 3.57 7.66 -17.02
CA ASP A 98 4.22 6.68 -17.90
C ASP A 98 3.20 6.04 -18.86
N MET A 99 2.01 5.69 -18.36
CA MET A 99 0.91 5.16 -19.19
C MET A 99 0.41 6.18 -20.22
N ILE A 100 0.31 7.46 -19.85
CA ILE A 100 -0.04 8.54 -20.78
C ILE A 100 1.02 8.66 -21.87
N GLN A 101 2.31 8.61 -21.50
CA GLN A 101 3.42 8.69 -22.44
C GLN A 101 3.42 7.49 -23.41
N GLN A 102 3.02 6.31 -22.94
CA GLN A 102 2.83 5.11 -23.76
C GLN A 102 1.55 5.14 -24.62
N GLY A 103 0.71 6.17 -24.49
CA GLY A 103 -0.54 6.32 -25.25
C GLY A 103 -1.70 5.46 -24.73
N VAL A 104 -1.60 4.92 -23.51
CA VAL A 104 -2.68 4.13 -22.91
C VAL A 104 -3.82 5.05 -22.46
N PRO A 105 -5.08 4.79 -22.85
CA PRO A 105 -6.21 5.65 -22.49
C PRO A 105 -6.59 5.48 -21.01
N ILE A 106 -6.63 6.59 -20.26
CA ILE A 106 -6.99 6.62 -18.84
C ILE A 106 -8.48 6.93 -18.65
N GLN A 107 -9.13 6.17 -17.75
CA GLN A 107 -10.55 6.30 -17.43
C GLN A 107 -10.87 7.46 -16.47
N LYS A 108 -10.68 8.71 -16.91
CA LYS A 108 -10.92 9.92 -16.10
C LYS A 108 -12.37 10.12 -15.67
N ASN A 109 -13.33 9.80 -16.54
CA ASN A 109 -14.75 9.96 -16.20
C ASN A 109 -15.17 9.04 -15.05
N PHE A 110 -14.63 7.82 -15.03
CA PHE A 110 -14.88 6.88 -13.95
C PHE A 110 -14.30 7.38 -12.64
N SER A 111 -13.05 7.86 -12.63
CA SER A 111 -12.42 8.39 -11.42
C SER A 111 -13.18 9.60 -10.85
N ILE A 112 -13.59 10.54 -11.70
CA ILE A 112 -14.39 11.72 -11.30
C ILE A 112 -15.71 11.30 -10.65
N ASN A 113 -16.42 10.33 -11.25
CA ASN A 113 -17.69 9.86 -10.72
C ASN A 113 -17.52 9.13 -9.39
N MET A 114 -16.51 8.26 -9.28
CA MET A 114 -16.16 7.59 -8.02
C MET A 114 -15.80 8.58 -6.92
N GLU A 115 -15.03 9.62 -7.26
CA GLU A 115 -14.65 10.68 -6.33
C GLU A 115 -15.88 11.39 -5.75
N LYS A 116 -16.85 11.71 -6.61
CA LYS A 116 -18.14 12.30 -6.21
C LYS A 116 -18.95 11.35 -5.32
N MET A 117 -19.03 10.06 -5.66
CA MET A 117 -19.79 9.08 -4.86
C MET A 117 -19.17 8.80 -3.48
N MET A 118 -17.85 8.98 -3.35
CA MET A 118 -17.11 8.68 -2.13
C MET A 118 -16.84 9.91 -1.25
N GLY A 119 -17.24 11.10 -1.68
CA GLY A 119 -17.06 12.33 -0.92
C GLY A 119 -15.59 12.66 -0.66
N ALA A 120 -14.76 12.58 -1.69
CA ALA A 120 -13.33 12.80 -1.54
C ALA A 120 -12.98 14.19 -1.00
N ARG A 121 -11.84 14.27 -0.31
CA ARG A 121 -11.39 15.48 0.38
C ARG A 121 -9.95 15.80 -0.04
N SER A 122 -9.59 17.08 -0.05
CA SER A 122 -8.21 17.51 -0.35
C SER A 122 -7.27 17.37 0.84
N HIS A 123 -7.80 17.41 2.07
CA HIS A 123 -7.04 17.25 3.31
C HIS A 123 -7.57 16.08 4.13
N ARG A 124 -6.69 15.54 4.96
CA ARG A 124 -6.86 14.32 5.73
C ARG A 124 -6.39 14.53 7.15
N GLN A 125 -6.91 13.73 8.07
CA GLN A 125 -6.40 13.63 9.43
C GLN A 125 -6.03 12.17 9.65
N GLU A 126 -4.86 11.79 9.17
CA GLU A 126 -4.26 10.47 9.36
C GLU A 126 -2.99 10.63 10.21
N PRO A 127 -2.66 9.65 11.05
CA PRO A 127 -1.37 9.66 11.73
C PRO A 127 -0.25 9.63 10.68
N LEU A 128 0.73 10.52 10.82
CA LEU A 128 1.85 10.61 9.87
C LEU A 128 2.61 9.27 9.76
N THR A 129 2.67 8.53 10.85
CA THR A 129 3.26 7.19 10.93
C THR A 129 2.33 6.27 11.72
N GLU A 130 2.03 5.11 11.15
CA GLU A 130 1.30 4.04 11.84
C GLU A 130 2.25 3.33 12.81
N MET A 131 2.17 3.75 14.06
CA MET A 131 3.00 3.22 15.13
C MET A 131 2.17 2.18 15.87
N LEU A 132 2.30 0.92 15.46
CA LEU A 132 1.75 -0.16 16.27
C LEU A 132 2.64 -0.28 17.50
N PRO A 133 2.09 -0.09 18.72
CA PRO A 133 2.89 -0.27 19.91
C PRO A 133 3.33 -1.75 19.95
N LYS A 134 4.64 -1.99 20.04
CA LYS A 134 5.19 -3.34 20.26
C LYS A 134 4.89 -3.74 21.71
N VAL A 135 3.63 -4.03 22.00
CA VAL A 135 3.22 -4.57 23.30
C VAL A 135 3.63 -6.04 23.34
N GLY A 136 4.77 -6.28 24.00
CA GLY A 136 5.18 -7.63 24.34
C GLY A 136 4.36 -8.19 25.50
N LYS A 137 4.87 -9.25 26.12
CA LYS A 137 4.33 -9.72 27.40
C LYS A 137 4.48 -8.61 28.47
N PRO A 138 3.54 -8.47 29.41
CA PRO A 138 3.68 -7.50 30.50
C PRO A 138 4.98 -7.79 31.26
N LYS A 139 5.83 -6.77 31.40
CA LYS A 139 7.09 -6.85 32.15
C LYS A 139 6.90 -6.16 33.49
N PHE A 140 7.20 -6.89 34.56
CA PHE A 140 7.22 -6.36 35.92
C PHE A 140 8.68 -6.28 36.37
N HIS A 141 9.08 -5.11 36.86
CA HIS A 141 10.39 -4.89 37.42
C HIS A 141 10.20 -4.46 38.87
N LEU A 142 10.93 -5.09 39.79
CA LEU A 142 10.97 -4.62 41.17
C LEU A 142 11.76 -3.31 41.19
N VAL A 143 11.14 -2.25 41.69
CA VAL A 143 11.75 -0.93 41.81
C VAL A 143 11.69 -0.54 43.28
N ASP A 144 12.76 0.08 43.76
CA ASP A 144 12.85 0.58 45.12
C ASP A 144 11.81 1.69 45.37
N GLU A 145 11.23 1.75 46.57
CA GLU A 145 10.08 2.61 46.89
C GLU A 145 10.43 4.11 46.76
N GLY A 146 11.69 4.48 46.94
CA GLY A 146 12.19 5.85 46.77
C GLY A 146 12.44 6.28 45.32
N LYS A 147 12.42 5.36 44.35
CA LYS A 147 12.69 5.69 42.93
C LYS A 147 11.43 6.22 42.24
N LYS A 148 11.51 7.45 41.72
CA LYS A 148 10.48 8.00 40.83
C LYS A 148 10.54 7.30 39.47
N PHE A 149 9.44 6.66 39.09
CA PHE A 149 9.33 6.00 37.80
C PHE A 149 9.07 7.05 36.70
N THR A 150 10.12 7.45 35.96
CA THR A 150 9.99 8.29 34.77
C THR A 150 9.85 7.40 33.52
N PRO A 151 9.07 7.82 32.51
CA PRO A 151 8.88 7.05 31.27
C PRO A 151 10.15 6.96 30.40
N GLU A 152 11.21 7.70 30.73
CA GLU A 152 12.41 7.93 29.91
C GLU A 152 13.22 6.66 29.54
N PRO A 153 13.48 5.68 30.43
CA PRO A 153 14.35 4.55 30.08
C PRO A 153 13.71 3.62 29.05
N LEU A 154 12.38 3.43 29.14
CA LEU A 154 11.62 2.58 28.23
C LEU A 154 11.35 3.31 26.90
N ALA A 155 11.07 4.61 26.96
CA ALA A 155 10.86 5.45 25.78
C ALA A 155 12.13 5.52 24.92
N SER A 156 13.31 5.63 25.52
CA SER A 156 14.58 5.79 24.81
C SER A 156 14.88 4.66 23.81
N LEU A 157 14.68 3.40 24.21
CA LEU A 157 14.93 2.24 23.33
C LEU A 157 13.92 2.14 22.19
N GLN A 158 12.64 2.36 22.51
CA GLN A 158 11.58 2.33 21.51
C GLN A 158 11.76 3.49 20.51
N GLU A 159 12.09 4.69 20.98
CA GLU A 159 12.36 5.86 20.14
C GLU A 159 13.52 5.64 19.16
N GLN A 160 14.60 4.97 19.57
CA GLN A 160 15.74 4.72 18.67
C GLN A 160 15.38 3.81 17.50
N GLU A 161 14.62 2.74 17.73
CA GLU A 161 14.13 1.86 16.66
C GLU A 161 13.21 2.63 15.71
N LEU A 162 12.31 3.43 16.27
CA LEU A 162 11.35 4.23 15.51
C LEU A 162 12.03 5.29 14.66
N ARG A 163 13.05 5.98 15.19
CA ARG A 163 13.88 6.93 14.44
C ARG A 163 14.51 6.28 13.23
N LYS A 164 15.06 5.06 13.37
CA LYS A 164 15.69 4.33 12.24
C LYS A 164 14.70 3.99 11.13
N GLU A 165 13.46 3.63 11.45
CA GLU A 165 12.44 3.35 10.44
C GLU A 165 11.97 4.63 9.73
N VAL A 166 11.84 5.75 10.46
CA VAL A 166 11.41 7.05 9.93
C VAL A 166 12.45 7.68 8.99
N ILE A 167 13.74 7.40 9.19
CA ILE A 167 14.84 8.01 8.41
C ILE A 167 15.03 7.36 7.03
N LYS A 168 14.33 6.27 6.68
CA LYS A 168 14.49 5.64 5.35
C LYS A 168 14.10 6.65 4.25
N PRO A 169 15.06 7.11 3.41
CA PRO A 169 14.75 8.08 2.38
C PRO A 169 13.86 7.40 1.32
N PHE A 170 12.76 8.07 0.97
CA PHE A 170 11.93 7.63 -0.14
C PHE A 170 12.70 7.77 -1.45
N THR A 171 12.64 6.74 -2.29
CA THR A 171 13.14 6.79 -3.67
C THR A 171 12.00 6.41 -4.60
N LEU A 172 11.78 7.22 -5.63
CA LEU A 172 10.68 7.04 -6.57
C LEU A 172 10.90 5.84 -7.50
N GLU A 173 12.16 5.47 -7.72
CA GLU A 173 12.55 4.24 -8.38
C GLU A 173 12.65 3.14 -7.31
N GLU A 174 11.63 2.29 -7.25
CA GLU A 174 11.81 1.00 -6.58
C GLU A 174 12.86 0.24 -7.40
N LYS A 175 14.03 -0.01 -6.81
CA LYS A 175 14.90 -1.11 -7.25
C LYS A 175 14.06 -2.37 -7.09
N THR A 176 13.30 -2.74 -8.13
CA THR A 176 12.65 -4.05 -8.16
C THR A 176 13.75 -5.05 -7.85
N GLN A 177 13.48 -6.02 -6.97
CA GLN A 177 14.47 -7.05 -6.65
C GLN A 177 14.92 -7.82 -7.93
N GLN A 178 14.19 -7.65 -9.04
CA GLN A 178 14.50 -8.10 -10.38
C GLN A 178 15.58 -7.27 -11.12
N GLN A 179 15.80 -6.00 -10.75
CA GLN A 179 16.79 -5.12 -11.38
C GLN A 179 18.20 -5.22 -10.76
N LEU A 180 18.43 -5.97 -9.68
CA LEU A 180 19.73 -5.97 -9.00
C LEU A 180 20.75 -6.99 -9.54
N GLN A 181 20.39 -7.86 -10.48
CA GLN A 181 21.28 -8.90 -11.00
C GLN A 181 20.90 -9.27 -12.44
N THR A 182 21.55 -8.69 -13.46
CA THR A 182 21.52 -9.31 -14.81
C THR A 182 22.27 -10.63 -14.71
N THR A 183 21.54 -11.75 -14.78
CA THR A 183 22.16 -13.07 -14.72
C THR A 183 22.56 -13.50 -16.11
N THR A 184 23.85 -13.82 -16.31
CA THR A 184 24.32 -14.47 -17.53
C THR A 184 24.49 -15.96 -17.28
N VAL A 185 24.00 -16.78 -18.21
CA VAL A 185 24.19 -18.22 -18.15
C VAL A 185 25.66 -18.51 -18.49
N ILE A 186 26.41 -19.07 -17.53
CA ILE A 186 27.80 -19.48 -17.74
C ILE A 186 27.83 -20.87 -18.39
N ARG A 187 27.05 -21.80 -17.81
CA ARG A 187 27.13 -23.22 -18.15
C ARG A 187 25.81 -23.92 -17.85
N LYS A 188 25.49 -24.98 -18.61
CA LYS A 188 24.33 -25.84 -18.39
C LYS A 188 24.78 -27.29 -18.42
N ASP A 189 24.78 -27.95 -17.27
CA ASP A 189 25.11 -29.37 -17.15
C ASP A 189 23.87 -30.17 -16.76
N SER A 190 23.29 -30.91 -17.72
CA SER A 190 22.06 -31.70 -17.52
C SER A 190 22.26 -32.96 -16.68
N GLU A 191 23.50 -33.39 -16.45
CA GLU A 191 23.82 -34.57 -15.63
C GLU A 191 23.83 -34.24 -14.14
N ILE A 192 24.00 -32.96 -13.78
CA ILE A 192 24.07 -32.46 -12.40
C ILE A 192 22.67 -32.07 -11.88
N THR A 193 21.63 -32.25 -12.70
CA THR A 193 20.24 -31.88 -12.40
C THR A 193 19.71 -32.68 -11.22
N ASN A 194 19.54 -32.03 -10.07
CA ASN A 194 19.00 -32.67 -8.88
C ASN A 194 17.51 -32.39 -8.73
N ARG A 195 16.67 -33.25 -9.33
CA ARG A 195 15.20 -33.15 -9.24
C ARG A 195 14.64 -33.40 -7.82
N ARG A 196 15.44 -33.98 -6.92
CA ARG A 196 14.99 -34.39 -5.58
C ARG A 196 14.97 -33.22 -4.58
N PHE A 197 15.86 -32.25 -4.73
CA PHE A 197 16.00 -31.11 -3.81
C PHE A 197 15.56 -29.80 -4.47
N LYS A 198 14.81 -28.97 -3.74
CA LYS A 198 14.23 -27.72 -4.26
C LYS A 198 15.03 -26.44 -3.93
N PHE A 199 16.24 -26.57 -3.39
CA PHE A 199 17.06 -25.42 -3.01
C PHE A 199 18.09 -25.06 -4.09
N ARG A 200 18.50 -23.78 -4.12
CA ARG A 200 19.53 -23.24 -5.03
C ARG A 200 20.82 -23.05 -4.23
N PHE A 201 21.96 -23.34 -4.84
CA PHE A 201 23.26 -23.06 -4.23
C PHE A 201 23.74 -21.67 -4.66
N LYS A 202 24.09 -20.84 -3.69
CA LYS A 202 24.73 -19.55 -3.91
C LYS A 202 26.18 -19.65 -3.45
N ASN A 203 27.11 -19.52 -4.38
CA ASN A 203 28.53 -19.43 -4.07
C ASN A 203 28.96 -17.96 -4.14
N THR A 204 29.71 -17.53 -3.13
CA THR A 204 30.31 -16.20 -3.05
C THR A 204 31.83 -16.39 -3.16
N GLY A 205 32.43 -15.96 -4.27
CA GLY A 205 33.88 -15.98 -4.46
C GLY A 205 34.58 -14.81 -3.78
N GLU A 206 35.92 -14.83 -3.77
CA GLU A 206 36.76 -13.79 -3.14
C GLU A 206 36.52 -12.39 -3.75
N ASP A 207 36.26 -12.29 -5.05
CA ASP A 207 36.00 -11.02 -5.77
C ASP A 207 34.56 -10.49 -5.61
N ASN A 208 33.80 -10.99 -4.64
CA ASN A 208 32.35 -10.77 -4.53
C ASN A 208 31.57 -11.20 -5.79
N ASP A 209 32.15 -12.10 -6.59
CA ASP A 209 31.50 -12.75 -7.71
C ASP A 209 30.48 -13.75 -7.15
N ILE A 210 29.20 -13.53 -7.48
CA ILE A 210 28.11 -14.38 -7.02
C ILE A 210 27.73 -15.30 -8.18
N THR A 211 27.83 -16.61 -7.94
CA THR A 211 27.31 -17.62 -8.86
C THR A 211 26.15 -18.37 -8.23
N ILE A 212 25.12 -18.63 -9.02
CA ILE A 212 23.90 -19.33 -8.57
C ILE A 212 23.74 -20.58 -9.41
N ARG A 213 23.58 -21.73 -8.76
CA ARG A 213 23.18 -22.98 -9.43
C ARG A 213 21.69 -23.21 -9.28
N ASP A 214 21.01 -23.31 -10.42
CA ASP A 214 19.59 -23.63 -10.51
C ASP A 214 19.31 -25.14 -10.49
N GLN A 215 18.03 -25.48 -10.31
CA GLN A 215 17.54 -26.86 -10.24
C GLN A 215 17.87 -27.66 -11.51
N ASP A 216 17.84 -26.98 -12.67
CA ASP A 216 18.07 -27.57 -13.98
C ASP A 216 19.56 -27.84 -14.27
N GLY A 217 20.47 -27.52 -13.33
CA GLY A 217 21.91 -27.61 -13.54
C GLY A 217 22.51 -26.42 -14.30
N THR A 218 21.73 -25.35 -14.49
CA THR A 218 22.22 -24.09 -15.04
C THR A 218 23.01 -23.31 -13.99
N LEU A 219 24.24 -22.94 -14.34
CA LEU A 219 25.10 -22.06 -13.56
C LEU A 219 24.95 -20.64 -14.09
N LEU A 220 24.48 -19.73 -13.24
CA LEU A 220 24.28 -18.32 -13.53
C LEU A 220 25.39 -17.49 -12.86
N LYS A 221 25.97 -16.54 -13.59
CA LYS A 221 26.77 -15.45 -13.01
C LYS A 221 25.85 -14.27 -12.76
N VAL A 222 25.94 -13.70 -11.57
CA VAL A 222 25.30 -12.44 -11.25
C VAL A 222 26.22 -11.31 -11.72
N ASN A 223 25.81 -10.57 -12.75
CA ASN A 223 26.49 -9.34 -13.11
C ASN A 223 25.98 -8.23 -12.19
N LYS A 224 26.91 -7.54 -11.52
CA LYS A 224 26.59 -6.26 -10.89
C LYS A 224 26.37 -5.25 -12.01
N LEU A 225 25.22 -4.58 -12.01
CA LEU A 225 25.08 -3.36 -12.79
C LEU A 225 26.08 -2.35 -12.23
N SER A 226 27.04 -1.92 -13.05
CA SER A 226 27.86 -0.75 -12.76
C SER A 226 26.91 0.41 -12.50
N SER A 227 27.03 1.00 -11.31
CA SER A 227 26.28 2.21 -10.95
C SER A 227 26.72 3.39 -11.79
#